data_AF-A0A957YJW8-F1
#
_entry.id   AF-A0A957YJW8-F1
#
_cell.length_a   1.000
_cell.length_b   1.000
_cell.length_c   1.000
_cell.angle_alpha   90.00
_cell.angle_beta   90.00
_cell.angle_gamma   90.00
#
_symmetry.space_group_name_H-M   'P 1'
#
loop_
_entity.id
_entity.type
_entity.pdbx_description
1 polymer ?
#
loop_
_entity_poly.entity_id
_entity_poly.type
_entity_poly.pdbx_seq_one_letter_code
_entity_poly.pdbx_strand_id
1 'polypeptide(L)'
;TTSQPTAEQAQVTNGSQEETGQATATNSGESGTEATQDTSQVAQVAEEGPAVDPNLPSSVGMIQIPGNAYSVGVLTADRDHAAAQQVDLESFWLDQYETTNAQYAEFLADTGGTHPESWIGGNIPADQESFPVMGVTWDEAAAYCAWAKKRLPTEAEWEVAARGSEGRLFPWGDNFRAVELPRSGTYKVGGKATNQSPFGVFDMAG
;
A
#
# COMPACT_ATOMS: atom_id res chain seq x y z
N THR A 1 35.36 -28.59 -39.43
CA THR A 1 35.86 -27.84 -40.61
C THR A 1 35.31 -26.44 -40.54
N THR A 2 36.13 -25.42 -40.79
CA THR A 2 35.78 -24.00 -40.62
C THR A 2 34.90 -23.47 -41.76
N SER A 3 33.92 -22.60 -41.46
CA SER A 3 33.54 -21.44 -42.30
C SER A 3 32.48 -20.54 -41.62
N GLN A 4 32.94 -19.38 -41.16
CA GLN A 4 32.27 -18.07 -41.32
C GLN A 4 33.17 -17.25 -42.28
N PRO A 5 32.78 -16.09 -42.85
CA PRO A 5 31.85 -15.07 -42.35
C PRO A 5 30.73 -14.73 -43.39
N THR A 6 30.05 -13.58 -43.47
CA THR A 6 30.47 -12.15 -43.55
C THR A 6 29.31 -11.22 -43.14
N ALA A 7 29.61 -9.98 -42.73
CA ALA A 7 28.63 -8.93 -42.45
C ALA A 7 28.75 -7.77 -43.46
N GLU A 8 27.68 -7.01 -43.65
CA GLU A 8 27.68 -5.79 -44.48
C GLU A 8 26.93 -4.65 -43.77
N GLN A 9 27.33 -3.40 -44.02
CA GLN A 9 26.80 -2.18 -43.40
C GLN A 9 26.23 -1.23 -44.46
N ALA A 10 25.23 -0.43 -44.09
CA ALA A 10 24.89 0.79 -44.82
C ALA A 10 24.43 1.90 -43.85
N GLN A 11 25.10 3.05 -43.91
CA GLN A 11 24.56 4.35 -43.49
C GLN A 11 24.07 5.11 -44.76
N VAL A 12 24.11 6.45 -44.77
CA VAL A 12 23.75 7.38 -45.89
C VAL A 12 22.21 7.62 -45.99
N THR A 13 21.67 8.86 -45.91
CA THR A 13 22.27 10.22 -45.76
C THR A 13 21.35 11.21 -45.02
N ASN A 14 21.87 12.41 -44.75
CA ASN A 14 21.19 13.57 -44.18
C ASN A 14 20.74 14.60 -45.26
N GLY A 15 19.74 15.42 -44.94
CA GLY A 15 19.41 16.71 -45.59
C GLY A 15 17.96 16.87 -46.08
N SER A 16 17.40 18.09 -46.25
CA SER A 16 17.68 19.43 -45.69
C SER A 16 16.73 20.47 -46.33
N GLN A 17 16.12 21.36 -45.53
CA GLN A 17 15.56 22.69 -45.93
C GLN A 17 14.35 22.70 -46.90
N GLU A 18 13.45 23.71 -46.97
CA GLU A 18 13.03 24.78 -46.03
C GLU A 18 11.47 24.99 -46.18
N GLU A 19 10.76 26.13 -46.28
CA GLU A 19 11.02 27.58 -46.30
C GLU A 19 9.76 28.40 -45.89
N THR A 20 9.94 29.66 -45.46
CA THR A 20 8.95 30.77 -45.31
C THR A 20 7.87 30.71 -44.21
N GLY A 21 7.49 31.91 -43.71
CA GLY A 21 6.39 32.08 -42.74
C GLY A 21 6.38 33.38 -41.92
N GLN A 22 7.03 34.47 -42.37
CA GLN A 22 7.19 35.70 -41.59
C GLN A 22 6.05 36.71 -41.79
N ALA A 23 5.58 37.32 -40.70
CA ALA A 23 4.78 38.56 -40.72
C ALA A 23 5.07 39.40 -39.47
N THR A 24 5.18 40.73 -39.62
CA THR A 24 5.56 41.65 -38.53
C THR A 24 4.70 42.91 -38.52
N ALA A 25 4.36 43.38 -37.31
CA ALA A 25 3.81 44.72 -37.01
C ALA A 25 4.10 45.01 -35.53
N THR A 26 5.20 45.71 -35.20
CA THR A 26 5.27 47.17 -34.94
C THR A 26 4.44 47.65 -33.75
N ASN A 27 5.11 48.27 -32.78
CA ASN A 27 4.58 48.69 -31.48
C ASN A 27 4.52 50.22 -31.35
N SER A 28 3.45 50.75 -30.73
CA SER A 28 3.25 52.14 -30.28
C SER A 28 1.98 52.14 -29.40
N GLY A 29 1.88 52.84 -28.27
CA GLY A 29 2.85 53.67 -27.54
C GLY A 29 2.09 54.55 -26.53
N GLU A 30 2.67 54.80 -25.34
CA GLU A 30 2.06 55.60 -24.25
C GLU A 30 0.73 55.07 -23.68
N SER A 31 0.20 55.58 -22.55
CA SER A 31 0.81 55.97 -21.26
C SER A 31 -0.33 56.13 -20.24
N GLY A 32 -0.20 55.62 -19.02
CA GLY A 32 -1.28 55.67 -18.04
C GLY A 32 -0.83 55.27 -16.65
N THR A 33 -0.66 56.26 -15.76
CA THR A 33 -0.33 56.07 -14.35
C THR A 33 -1.57 56.19 -13.49
N GLU A 34 -1.77 55.25 -12.56
CA GLU A 34 -2.10 55.47 -11.13
C GLU A 34 -2.81 54.25 -10.51
N ALA A 35 -2.22 53.69 -9.44
CA ALA A 35 -2.88 53.14 -8.26
C ALA A 35 -1.82 52.54 -7.32
N THR A 36 -1.83 52.89 -6.03
CA THR A 36 -0.94 52.31 -5.01
C THR A 36 -1.77 51.67 -3.90
N GLN A 37 -1.73 50.34 -3.82
CA GLN A 37 -2.09 49.53 -2.66
C GLN A 37 -1.04 48.41 -2.62
N ASP A 38 -0.18 48.30 -1.61
CA ASP A 38 -0.44 47.97 -0.20
C ASP A 38 -0.82 46.48 -0.01
N THR A 39 -0.75 46.01 1.23
CA THR A 39 -0.08 44.75 1.56
C THR A 39 -1.00 43.64 2.04
N SER A 40 -0.39 42.44 2.12
CA SER A 40 -0.76 41.33 3.01
C SER A 40 -1.90 40.41 2.58
N GLN A 41 -1.56 39.10 2.59
CA GLN A 41 -2.41 37.94 2.82
C GLN A 41 -3.69 37.76 1.96
N VAL A 42 -3.66 36.73 1.11
CA VAL A 42 -4.71 35.71 1.15
C VAL A 42 -4.04 34.40 1.57
N ALA A 43 -4.43 33.86 2.71
CA ALA A 43 -3.88 32.62 3.25
C ALA A 43 -4.42 31.39 2.50
N GLN A 44 -3.74 30.25 2.68
CA GLN A 44 -4.21 28.96 2.18
C GLN A 44 -5.55 28.61 2.84
N VAL A 45 -6.59 28.37 2.03
CA VAL A 45 -7.66 27.47 2.44
C VAL A 45 -7.19 26.07 2.08
N ALA A 46 -6.49 25.44 3.02
CA ALA A 46 -6.40 23.99 3.02
C ALA A 46 -7.79 23.46 3.43
N GLU A 47 -8.33 22.50 2.68
CA GLU A 47 -9.49 21.74 3.14
C GLU A 47 -9.07 20.99 4.41
N GLU A 48 -9.55 21.43 5.58
CA GLU A 48 -9.39 20.66 6.81
C GLU A 48 -10.21 19.38 6.69
N GLY A 49 -9.53 18.28 6.38
CA GLY A 49 -10.11 16.94 6.41
C GLY A 49 -10.78 16.66 7.76
N PRO A 50 -11.85 15.85 7.78
CA PRO A 50 -12.74 15.74 8.95
C PRO A 50 -11.96 15.37 10.21
N ALA A 51 -12.23 16.11 11.29
CA ALA A 51 -11.56 15.95 12.57
C ALA A 51 -11.64 14.49 13.07
N VAL A 52 -10.48 13.94 13.41
CA VAL A 52 -10.32 12.54 13.84
C VAL A 52 -11.10 12.31 15.15
N ASP A 53 -12.02 11.36 15.16
CA ASP A 53 -12.78 10.98 16.36
C ASP A 53 -11.83 10.36 17.41
N PRO A 54 -11.73 10.93 18.64
CA PRO A 54 -10.85 10.42 19.69
C PRO A 54 -11.27 9.06 20.26
N ASN A 55 -12.41 8.48 19.83
CA ASN A 55 -12.86 7.13 20.19
C ASN A 55 -12.45 6.06 19.15
N LEU A 56 -11.76 6.45 18.08
CA LEU A 56 -11.22 5.51 17.09
C LEU A 56 -10.21 4.53 17.71
N PRO A 57 -9.98 3.37 17.06
CA PRO A 57 -8.86 2.50 17.36
C PRO A 57 -7.54 3.27 17.42
N SER A 58 -6.59 2.81 18.24
CA SER A 58 -5.23 3.35 18.22
C SER A 58 -4.62 3.10 16.83
N SER A 59 -4.47 4.17 16.05
CA SER A 59 -3.86 4.15 14.72
C SER A 59 -2.33 4.04 14.76
N VAL A 60 -1.74 3.87 15.95
CA VAL A 60 -0.31 3.62 16.12
C VAL A 60 0.04 2.27 15.51
N GLY A 61 0.86 2.30 14.44
CA GLY A 61 1.20 1.12 13.64
C GLY A 61 0.21 0.79 12.52
N MET A 62 -0.84 1.60 12.33
CA MET A 62 -1.83 1.43 11.26
C MET A 62 -1.59 2.38 10.08
N ILE A 63 -2.04 1.95 8.91
CA ILE A 63 -2.17 2.75 7.69
C ILE A 63 -3.64 3.00 7.42
N GLN A 64 -3.99 4.22 6.99
CA GLN A 64 -5.32 4.53 6.50
C GLN A 64 -5.43 4.13 5.03
N ILE A 65 -6.36 3.24 4.72
CA ILE A 65 -6.78 2.93 3.35
C ILE A 65 -7.90 3.91 2.98
N PRO A 66 -7.79 4.67 1.87
CA PRO A 66 -8.80 5.65 1.48
C PRO A 66 -10.08 4.96 1.00
N GLY A 67 -11.24 5.50 1.38
CA GLY A 67 -12.54 5.03 0.91
C GLY A 67 -12.77 5.35 -0.57
N ASN A 68 -13.31 4.39 -1.31
CA ASN A 68 -13.62 4.50 -2.74
C ASN A 68 -14.53 3.33 -3.18
N ALA A 69 -15.00 3.38 -4.42
CA ALA A 69 -15.46 2.20 -5.14
C ALA A 69 -14.25 1.35 -5.57
N TYR A 70 -14.22 0.08 -5.17
CA TYR A 70 -13.13 -0.86 -5.45
C TYR A 70 -13.60 -2.11 -6.18
N SER A 71 -12.76 -2.66 -7.06
CA SER A 71 -13.01 -3.95 -7.72
C SER A 71 -12.45 -5.10 -6.88
N VAL A 72 -13.31 -5.84 -6.18
CA VAL A 72 -12.97 -6.98 -5.31
C VAL A 72 -13.32 -8.29 -6.00
N GLY A 73 -12.42 -9.28 -5.96
CA GLY A 73 -12.57 -10.59 -6.62
C GLY A 73 -11.82 -10.73 -7.96
N VAL A 74 -11.97 -11.89 -8.59
CA VAL A 74 -11.20 -12.30 -9.79
C VAL A 74 -11.97 -12.04 -11.11
N LEU A 75 -11.24 -11.83 -12.22
CA LEU A 75 -11.85 -11.55 -13.54
C LEU A 75 -12.80 -12.65 -14.02
N THR A 76 -12.52 -13.90 -13.68
CA THR A 76 -13.35 -15.08 -13.97
C THR A 76 -13.51 -15.88 -12.69
N ALA A 77 -14.73 -15.99 -12.17
CA ALA A 77 -15.00 -16.81 -10.99
C ALA A 77 -14.56 -18.27 -11.20
N ASP A 78 -14.07 -18.88 -10.13
CA ASP A 78 -13.80 -20.32 -10.07
C ASP A 78 -14.63 -20.98 -8.95
N ARG A 79 -14.11 -22.04 -8.31
CA ARG A 79 -14.79 -22.73 -7.21
C ARG A 79 -14.62 -21.99 -5.87
N ASP A 80 -13.49 -21.33 -5.71
CA ASP A 80 -12.99 -20.79 -4.45
C ASP A 80 -12.98 -19.24 -4.47
N HIS A 81 -12.98 -18.61 -5.65
CA HIS A 81 -12.97 -17.14 -5.82
C HIS A 81 -14.20 -16.62 -6.60
N ALA A 82 -14.81 -15.54 -6.10
CA ALA A 82 -15.94 -14.86 -6.74
C ALA A 82 -15.51 -13.97 -7.92
N ALA A 83 -16.44 -13.76 -8.87
CA ALA A 83 -16.24 -12.80 -9.96
C ALA A 83 -16.12 -11.36 -9.43
N ALA A 84 -15.27 -10.57 -10.08
CA ALA A 84 -15.00 -9.19 -9.72
C ALA A 84 -16.28 -8.35 -9.62
N GLN A 85 -16.52 -7.77 -8.44
CA GLN A 85 -17.65 -6.89 -8.13
C GLN A 85 -17.16 -5.53 -7.65
N GLN A 86 -17.96 -4.49 -7.85
CA GLN A 86 -17.71 -3.18 -7.24
C GLN A 86 -18.18 -3.20 -5.78
N VAL A 87 -17.32 -2.78 -4.87
CA VAL A 87 -17.59 -2.64 -3.44
C VAL A 87 -17.22 -1.22 -3.04
N ASP A 88 -18.20 -0.45 -2.58
CA ASP A 88 -17.96 0.86 -1.96
C ASP A 88 -17.44 0.63 -0.53
N LEU A 89 -16.23 1.10 -0.25
CA LEU A 89 -15.63 1.10 1.09
C LEU A 89 -15.49 2.53 1.61
N GLU A 90 -15.80 2.74 2.89
CA GLU A 90 -15.40 3.95 3.62
C GLU A 90 -13.88 3.92 3.90
N SER A 91 -13.29 5.05 4.33
CA SER A 91 -11.87 5.07 4.71
C SER A 91 -11.66 4.31 6.02
N PHE A 92 -10.83 3.27 6.01
CA PHE A 92 -10.57 2.41 7.17
C PHE A 92 -9.09 2.40 7.56
N TRP A 93 -8.79 1.93 8.77
CA TRP A 93 -7.42 1.73 9.25
C TRP A 93 -7.13 0.23 9.33
N LEU A 94 -5.97 -0.18 8.81
CA LEU A 94 -5.44 -1.54 8.91
C LEU A 94 -4.03 -1.48 9.51
N ASP A 95 -3.64 -2.47 10.32
CA ASP A 95 -2.26 -2.55 10.80
C ASP A 95 -1.28 -2.71 9.61
N GLN A 96 -0.15 -2.00 9.66
CA GLN A 96 0.87 -2.02 8.60
C GLN A 96 1.55 -3.39 8.46
N TYR A 97 1.50 -4.18 9.52
CA TYR A 97 2.14 -5.47 9.73
C TYR A 97 1.18 -6.39 10.48
N GLU A 98 1.36 -7.70 10.42
CA GLU A 98 0.61 -8.62 11.28
C GLU A 98 0.95 -8.39 12.76
N THR A 99 0.03 -8.79 13.65
CA THR A 99 0.26 -8.73 15.10
C THR A 99 1.45 -9.61 15.49
N THR A 100 2.47 -9.00 16.06
CA THR A 100 3.69 -9.69 16.49
C THR A 100 3.52 -10.46 17.80
N ASN A 101 4.40 -11.43 18.05
CA ASN A 101 4.42 -12.15 19.33
C ASN A 101 4.56 -11.22 20.54
N ALA A 102 5.36 -10.14 20.43
CA ALA A 102 5.50 -9.14 21.50
C ALA A 102 4.17 -8.42 21.81
N GLN A 103 3.46 -7.93 20.79
CA GLN A 103 2.17 -7.25 20.97
C GLN A 103 1.09 -8.19 21.53
N TYR A 104 1.09 -9.46 21.11
CA TYR A 104 0.19 -10.46 21.68
C TYR A 104 0.55 -10.81 23.13
N ALA A 105 1.83 -10.75 23.52
CA ALA A 105 2.25 -10.98 24.90
C ALA A 105 1.76 -9.88 25.86
N GLU A 106 1.71 -8.61 25.40
CA GLU A 106 1.11 -7.50 26.16
C GLU A 106 -0.38 -7.78 26.46
N PHE A 107 -1.15 -8.19 25.44
CA PHE A 107 -2.55 -8.63 25.59
C PHE A 107 -2.72 -9.78 26.60
N LEU A 108 -1.86 -10.81 26.53
CA LEU A 108 -1.91 -11.95 27.46
C LEU A 108 -1.54 -11.55 28.89
N ALA A 109 -0.59 -10.63 29.06
CA ALA A 109 -0.19 -10.12 30.38
C ALA A 109 -1.31 -9.29 31.04
N ASP A 110 -2.04 -8.49 30.26
CA ASP A 110 -3.19 -7.69 30.72
C ASP A 110 -4.42 -8.55 31.05
N THR A 111 -4.67 -9.61 30.27
CA THR A 111 -5.91 -10.39 30.34
C THR A 111 -5.82 -11.71 31.09
N GLY A 112 -4.61 -12.25 31.28
CA GLY A 112 -4.40 -13.60 31.83
C GLY A 112 -4.82 -14.73 30.88
N GLY A 113 -4.87 -14.47 29.56
CA GLY A 113 -5.25 -15.44 28.54
C GLY A 113 -4.25 -16.59 28.35
N THR A 114 -4.68 -17.61 27.60
CA THR A 114 -3.82 -18.75 27.22
C THR A 114 -2.83 -18.32 26.13
N HIS A 115 -1.55 -18.70 26.27
CA HIS A 115 -0.55 -18.48 25.23
C HIS A 115 -0.67 -19.53 24.11
N PRO A 116 -0.22 -19.22 22.87
CA PRO A 116 -0.16 -20.21 21.80
C PRO A 116 0.68 -21.45 22.17
N GLU A 117 0.35 -22.63 21.62
CA GLU A 117 1.07 -23.89 21.91
C GLU A 117 2.57 -23.85 21.56
N SER A 118 2.95 -22.98 20.62
CA SER A 118 4.33 -22.74 20.20
C SER A 118 5.19 -22.03 21.26
N TRP A 119 4.56 -21.35 22.23
CA TRP A 119 5.24 -20.59 23.29
C TRP A 119 5.59 -21.52 24.46
N ILE A 120 6.70 -22.24 24.35
CA ILE A 120 7.08 -23.29 25.29
C ILE A 120 7.27 -22.72 26.71
N GLY A 121 6.45 -23.22 27.65
CA GLY A 121 6.42 -22.73 29.03
C GLY A 121 5.88 -21.31 29.19
N GLY A 122 5.10 -20.81 28.22
CA GLY A 122 4.53 -19.46 28.22
C GLY A 122 5.44 -18.36 27.69
N ASN A 123 6.59 -18.73 27.09
CA ASN A 123 7.58 -17.77 26.58
C ASN A 123 7.53 -17.72 25.06
N ILE A 124 7.63 -16.51 24.50
CA ILE A 124 7.88 -16.31 23.06
C ILE A 124 9.14 -17.11 22.66
N PRO A 125 9.17 -17.81 21.51
CA PRO A 125 10.38 -18.44 21.02
C PRO A 125 11.53 -17.44 20.83
N ALA A 126 12.76 -17.82 21.17
CA ALA A 126 13.91 -16.93 21.17
C ALA A 126 14.12 -16.23 19.80
N ASP A 127 14.39 -14.92 19.83
CA ASP A 127 14.57 -14.02 18.69
C ASP A 127 13.30 -13.81 17.81
N GLN A 128 12.12 -14.31 18.25
CA GLN A 128 10.84 -14.25 17.51
C GLN A 128 9.85 -13.18 17.99
N GLU A 129 10.29 -12.22 18.80
CA GLU A 129 9.45 -11.14 19.35
C GLU A 129 8.75 -10.33 18.25
N SER A 130 9.44 -10.12 17.12
CA SER A 130 8.95 -9.39 15.92
C SER A 130 8.49 -10.30 14.78
N PHE A 131 8.29 -11.59 15.02
CA PHE A 131 7.58 -12.49 14.08
C PHE A 131 6.06 -12.36 14.35
N PRO A 132 5.20 -12.66 13.36
CA PRO A 132 3.75 -12.72 13.57
C PRO A 132 3.41 -13.78 14.63
N VAL A 133 2.36 -13.52 15.42
CA VAL A 133 1.80 -14.52 16.34
C VAL A 133 1.09 -15.61 15.53
N MET A 134 1.33 -16.87 15.88
CA MET A 134 0.84 -18.04 15.15
C MET A 134 0.17 -19.04 16.10
N GLY A 135 -0.88 -19.70 15.63
CA GLY A 135 -1.65 -20.68 16.43
C GLY A 135 -2.73 -20.04 17.31
N VAL A 136 -3.25 -18.87 16.93
CA VAL A 136 -4.43 -18.24 17.53
C VAL A 136 -5.69 -18.58 16.74
N THR A 137 -6.82 -18.70 17.43
CA THR A 137 -8.15 -18.86 16.83
C THR A 137 -8.75 -17.52 16.39
N TRP A 138 -9.85 -17.56 15.62
CA TRP A 138 -10.57 -16.36 15.20
C TRP A 138 -11.14 -15.57 16.40
N ASP A 139 -11.68 -16.26 17.41
CA ASP A 139 -12.22 -15.63 18.62
C ASP A 139 -11.12 -14.95 19.45
N GLU A 140 -9.93 -15.57 19.54
CA GLU A 140 -8.76 -14.98 20.20
C GLU A 140 -8.22 -13.76 19.44
N ALA A 141 -8.16 -13.81 18.11
CA ALA A 141 -7.79 -12.65 17.29
C ALA A 141 -8.81 -11.50 17.43
N ALA A 142 -10.11 -11.80 17.47
CA ALA A 142 -11.17 -10.83 17.72
C ALA A 142 -11.08 -10.23 19.15
N ALA A 143 -10.76 -11.04 20.15
CA ALA A 143 -10.55 -10.59 21.53
C ALA A 143 -9.32 -9.68 21.68
N TYR A 144 -8.20 -10.04 21.03
CA TYR A 144 -7.01 -9.20 20.94
C TYR A 144 -7.33 -7.84 20.31
N CYS A 145 -8.04 -7.82 19.17
CA CYS A 145 -8.50 -6.58 18.55
C CYS A 145 -9.33 -5.73 19.52
N ALA A 146 -10.32 -6.31 20.21
CA ALA A 146 -11.18 -5.60 21.15
C ALA A 146 -10.44 -5.03 22.38
N TRP A 147 -9.41 -5.73 22.87
CA TRP A 147 -8.48 -5.19 23.88
C TRP A 147 -7.74 -3.98 23.33
N ALA A 148 -7.09 -4.12 22.16
CA ALA A 148 -6.35 -3.08 21.45
C ALA A 148 -7.20 -1.94 20.86
N LYS A 149 -8.53 -1.95 21.10
CA LYS A 149 -9.55 -1.03 20.55
C LYS A 149 -9.70 -1.07 19.02
N LYS A 150 -9.16 -2.10 18.38
CA LYS A 150 -9.25 -2.39 16.94
C LYS A 150 -10.41 -3.35 16.64
N ARG A 151 -10.57 -3.71 15.38
CA ARG A 151 -11.40 -4.83 14.90
C ARG A 151 -10.63 -5.63 13.86
N LEU A 152 -11.11 -6.82 13.55
CA LEU A 152 -10.69 -7.54 12.35
C LEU A 152 -11.16 -6.80 11.07
N PRO A 153 -10.41 -6.88 9.96
CA PRO A 153 -10.89 -6.42 8.66
C PRO A 153 -11.97 -7.37 8.11
N THR A 154 -12.79 -6.85 7.21
CA THR A 154 -13.59 -7.67 6.30
C THR A 154 -12.71 -8.21 5.16
N GLU A 155 -13.18 -9.24 4.46
CA GLU A 155 -12.51 -9.82 3.29
C GLU A 155 -12.24 -8.76 2.20
N ALA A 156 -13.23 -7.90 1.91
CA ALA A 156 -13.10 -6.82 0.94
C ALA A 156 -12.06 -5.77 1.34
N GLU A 157 -12.03 -5.36 2.62
CA GLU A 157 -11.00 -4.44 3.14
C GLU A 157 -9.60 -5.05 3.04
N TRP A 158 -9.45 -6.33 3.37
CA TRP A 158 -8.16 -7.03 3.28
C TRP A 158 -7.69 -7.18 1.83
N GLU A 159 -8.58 -7.56 0.91
CA GLU A 159 -8.24 -7.69 -0.52
C GLU A 159 -7.86 -6.33 -1.14
N VAL A 160 -8.60 -5.26 -0.82
CA VAL A 160 -8.30 -3.89 -1.27
C VAL A 160 -6.97 -3.41 -0.70
N ALA A 161 -6.72 -3.65 0.59
CA ALA A 161 -5.44 -3.29 1.23
C ALA A 161 -4.25 -4.04 0.61
N ALA A 162 -4.44 -5.29 0.15
CA ALA A 162 -3.43 -6.08 -0.54
C ALA A 162 -3.19 -5.61 -1.99
N ARG A 163 -4.25 -5.51 -2.81
CA ARG A 163 -4.16 -5.31 -4.27
C ARG A 163 -4.04 -3.84 -4.69
N GLY A 164 -4.47 -2.92 -3.84
CA GLY A 164 -4.58 -1.48 -4.14
C GLY A 164 -5.66 -1.14 -5.17
N SER A 165 -5.84 0.17 -5.42
CA SER A 165 -6.85 0.70 -6.36
C SER A 165 -6.71 0.21 -7.82
N GLU A 166 -5.54 -0.33 -8.18
CA GLU A 166 -5.26 -0.88 -9.51
C GLU A 166 -5.69 -2.35 -9.66
N GLY A 167 -6.04 -3.04 -8.56
CA GLY A 167 -6.47 -4.45 -8.60
C GLY A 167 -5.36 -5.43 -8.99
N ARG A 168 -4.11 -5.18 -8.55
CA ARG A 168 -2.91 -5.99 -8.89
C ARG A 168 -3.08 -7.49 -8.58
N LEU A 169 -2.30 -8.34 -9.25
CA LEU A 169 -2.31 -9.79 -9.00
C LEU A 169 -1.60 -10.18 -7.69
N PHE A 170 -0.58 -9.42 -7.28
CA PHE A 170 0.12 -9.55 -6.00
C PHE A 170 0.35 -8.14 -5.42
N PRO A 171 0.57 -7.97 -4.11
CA PRO A 171 0.75 -6.64 -3.50
C PRO A 171 1.85 -5.81 -4.20
N TRP A 172 2.95 -6.49 -4.51
CA TRP A 172 4.13 -5.98 -5.19
C TRP A 172 4.00 -5.80 -6.71
N GLY A 173 2.81 -6.00 -7.28
CA GLY A 173 2.55 -6.00 -8.74
C GLY A 173 2.66 -7.38 -9.38
N ASP A 174 2.45 -7.44 -10.70
CA ASP A 174 2.01 -8.68 -11.37
C ASP A 174 3.09 -9.74 -11.62
N ASN A 175 4.35 -9.47 -11.29
CA ASN A 175 5.43 -10.45 -11.39
C ASN A 175 5.52 -11.28 -10.09
N PHE A 176 4.94 -12.49 -10.10
CA PHE A 176 5.04 -13.46 -8.99
C PHE A 176 6.47 -13.68 -8.47
N ARG A 177 7.51 -13.57 -9.32
CA ARG A 177 8.91 -13.81 -8.94
C ARG A 177 9.66 -12.56 -8.44
N ALA A 178 8.98 -11.43 -8.22
CA ALA A 178 9.60 -10.21 -7.70
C ALA A 178 9.91 -10.28 -6.18
N VAL A 179 9.26 -11.20 -5.46
CA VAL A 179 9.48 -11.44 -4.03
C VAL A 179 9.78 -12.93 -3.82
N GLU A 180 10.85 -13.24 -3.08
CA GLU A 180 11.17 -14.60 -2.66
C GLU A 180 10.63 -14.84 -1.24
N LEU A 181 9.48 -15.51 -1.13
CA LEU A 181 8.88 -15.93 0.13
C LEU A 181 9.46 -17.28 0.60
N PRO A 182 9.54 -17.54 1.92
CA PRO A 182 9.98 -18.83 2.45
C PRO A 182 9.00 -19.95 2.07
N ARG A 183 9.49 -21.19 1.96
CA ARG A 183 8.64 -22.37 1.66
C ARG A 183 7.95 -22.98 2.89
N SER A 184 8.28 -22.51 4.09
CA SER A 184 7.84 -23.08 5.36
C SER A 184 8.21 -22.17 6.52
N GLY A 185 7.29 -21.96 7.46
CA GLY A 185 7.50 -21.08 8.62
C GLY A 185 7.40 -19.59 8.27
N THR A 186 7.32 -18.77 9.30
CA THR A 186 7.16 -17.31 9.21
C THR A 186 8.52 -16.59 9.24
N TYR A 187 8.50 -15.27 9.11
CA TYR A 187 9.66 -14.38 9.18
C TYR A 187 9.32 -13.14 10.03
N LYS A 188 10.29 -12.27 10.32
CA LYS A 188 10.01 -10.99 10.99
C LYS A 188 9.13 -10.12 10.10
N VAL A 189 8.08 -9.52 10.65
CA VAL A 189 7.17 -8.64 9.89
C VAL A 189 7.95 -7.46 9.28
N GLY A 190 7.62 -7.09 8.04
CA GLY A 190 8.40 -6.14 7.24
C GLY A 190 9.77 -6.65 6.78
N GLY A 191 10.15 -7.89 7.13
CA GLY A 191 11.44 -8.51 6.78
C GLY A 191 11.61 -8.78 5.28
N LYS A 192 10.53 -8.67 4.50
CA LYS A 192 10.53 -8.67 3.04
C LYS A 192 10.13 -7.28 2.56
N ALA A 193 11.10 -6.35 2.48
CA ALA A 193 10.85 -4.95 2.14
C ALA A 193 10.17 -4.71 0.76
N THR A 194 10.16 -5.70 -0.14
CA THR A 194 9.42 -5.67 -1.41
C THR A 194 8.05 -6.35 -1.37
N ASN A 195 7.69 -7.03 -0.26
CA ASN A 195 6.38 -7.60 -0.02
C ASN A 195 5.43 -6.55 0.54
N GLN A 196 5.15 -5.52 -0.26
CA GLN A 196 4.41 -4.34 0.16
C GLN A 196 3.31 -4.03 -0.86
N SER A 197 2.11 -3.72 -0.36
CA SER A 197 0.98 -3.28 -1.16
C SER A 197 1.11 -1.83 -1.65
N PRO A 198 0.28 -1.39 -2.61
CA PRO A 198 0.32 0.00 -3.10
C PRO A 198 0.00 1.04 -2.02
N PHE A 199 -0.70 0.65 -0.94
CA PHE A 199 -1.00 1.50 0.21
C PHE A 199 0.08 1.47 1.29
N GLY A 200 1.08 0.59 1.19
CA GLY A 200 2.21 0.51 2.11
C GLY A 200 2.09 -0.53 3.22
N VAL A 201 1.01 -1.34 3.22
CA VAL A 201 0.81 -2.48 4.13
C VAL A 201 1.72 -3.63 3.66
N PHE A 202 2.42 -4.28 4.59
CA PHE A 202 3.37 -5.35 4.29
C PHE A 202 2.75 -6.74 4.42
N ASP A 203 3.44 -7.71 3.85
CA ASP A 203 3.29 -9.15 4.13
C ASP A 203 1.89 -9.77 3.88
N MET A 204 1.02 -9.03 3.18
CA MET A 204 -0.30 -9.42 2.64
C MET A 204 -0.28 -10.61 1.65
N ALA A 205 0.86 -11.26 1.46
CA ALA A 205 1.00 -12.58 0.83
C ALA A 205 2.22 -13.30 1.46
N GLY A 206 1.99 -14.49 2.03
CA GLY A 206 2.94 -15.25 2.83
C GLY A 206 2.55 -16.72 2.99
#